data_AF-A0A7R7GJI1-F1
#
_entry.id   AF-A0A7R7GJI1-F1
#
_cell.length_a   1.000
_cell.length_b   1.000
_cell.length_c   1.000
_cell.angle_alpha   90.00
_cell.angle_beta   90.00
_cell.angle_gamma   90.00
#
_symmetry.space_group_name_H-M   'P 1'
#
loop_
_entity.id
_entity.type
_entity.pdbx_description
1 polymer ?
#
loop_
_entity_poly.entity_id
_entity_poly.type
_entity_poly.pdbx_seq_one_letter_code
_entity_poly.pdbx_strand_id
1 'polypeptide(L)' 'MMTKRSSRKTDPKTVRASISFPAEVYAELERIAESHKVSLAWVVRQAAERYVQDVKTGHEKGL' A
#
# COMPACT_ATOMS: atom_id res chain seq x y z
N MET A 1 3.18 39.24 2.25
CA MET A 1 2.67 38.44 1.11
C MET A 1 2.62 36.98 1.56
N MET A 2 1.47 36.45 1.97
CA MET A 2 1.35 35.05 2.40
C MET A 2 1.02 34.18 1.17
N THR A 3 1.91 33.26 0.80
CA THR A 3 1.68 32.32 -0.30
C THR A 3 0.59 31.33 0.08
N LYS A 4 -0.52 31.37 -0.66
CA LYS A 4 -1.65 30.46 -0.53
C LYS A 4 -1.20 29.06 -0.95
N ARG A 5 -1.03 28.15 0.02
CA ARG A 5 -0.74 26.73 -0.23
C ARG A 5 -1.91 26.13 -1.02
N SER A 6 -1.69 25.75 -2.27
CA SER A 6 -2.64 24.96 -3.06
C SER A 6 -3.02 23.69 -2.32
N SER A 7 -4.29 23.56 -1.99
CA SER A 7 -4.89 22.31 -1.55
C SER A 7 -4.81 21.30 -2.69
N ARG A 8 -3.88 20.34 -2.59
CA ARG A 8 -3.90 19.15 -3.45
C ARG A 8 -5.27 18.50 -3.30
N LYS A 9 -5.98 18.31 -4.42
CA LYS A 9 -7.25 17.60 -4.46
C LYS A 9 -7.02 16.22 -3.83
N THR A 10 -7.70 15.96 -2.72
CA THR A 10 -7.80 14.61 -2.16
C THR A 10 -8.60 13.79 -3.15
N ASP A 11 -7.94 12.86 -3.83
CA ASP A 11 -8.63 11.84 -4.63
C ASP A 11 -9.61 11.11 -3.69
N PRO A 12 -10.94 11.19 -3.94
CA PRO A 12 -11.96 10.74 -2.99
C PRO A 12 -12.06 9.21 -2.84
N LYS A 13 -11.08 8.45 -3.36
CA LYS A 13 -11.11 6.98 -3.44
C LYS A 13 -10.02 6.30 -2.61
N THR A 14 -9.30 7.01 -1.76
CA THR A 14 -8.26 6.42 -0.91
C THR A 14 -8.65 6.48 0.56
N VAL A 15 -8.60 5.34 1.24
CA VAL A 15 -8.85 5.21 2.68
C VAL A 15 -7.52 4.89 3.36
N ARG A 16 -7.21 5.62 4.44
CA ARG A 16 -6.03 5.35 5.27
C ARG A 16 -6.37 4.28 6.30
N ALA A 17 -5.58 3.21 6.34
CA ALA A 17 -5.61 2.21 7.41
C ALA A 17 -4.37 2.37 8.31
N SER A 18 -4.51 2.04 9.59
CA SER A 18 -3.39 1.93 10.54
C SER A 18 -3.30 0.49 11.01
N ILE A 19 -2.14 -0.12 10.82
CA ILE A 19 -1.86 -1.51 11.20
C ILE A 19 -0.46 -1.59 11.79
N SER A 20 -0.22 -2.60 12.62
CA SER A 20 1.11 -2.89 13.18
C SER A 20 1.68 -4.12 12.49
N PHE A 21 2.94 -4.04 12.05
CA PHE A 21 3.67 -5.16 11.49
C PHE A 21 4.63 -5.73 12.53
N PRO A 22 4.86 -7.06 12.55
CA PRO A 22 6.00 -7.63 13.24
C PRO A 22 7.31 -7.01 12.73
N ALA A 23 8.29 -6.83 13.61
CA ALA A 23 9.55 -6.14 13.29
C ALA A 23 10.30 -6.78 12.12
N GLU A 24 10.34 -8.11 12.07
CA GLU A 24 10.99 -8.87 10.98
C GLU A 24 10.35 -8.58 9.62
N VAL A 25 9.02 -8.55 9.56
CA VAL A 25 8.28 -8.27 8.32
C VAL A 25 8.48 -6.82 7.89
N TYR A 26 8.48 -5.88 8.83
CA TYR A 26 8.73 -4.47 8.52
C TYR A 26 10.11 -4.26 7.89
N ALA A 27 11.15 -4.88 8.47
CA ALA A 27 12.52 -4.79 7.95
C ALA A 27 12.67 -5.40 6.55
N GLU A 28 11.93 -6.46 6.24
CA GLU A 28 11.89 -7.02 4.88
C GLU A 28 11.21 -6.07 3.89
N LEU A 29 10.06 -5.50 4.27
CA LEU A 29 9.35 -4.55 3.41
C LEU A 29 10.19 -3.29 3.12
N GLU A 30 10.98 -2.83 4.09
CA GLU A 30 11.91 -1.70 3.91
C GLU A 30 13.04 -2.04 2.93
N ARG A 31 13.66 -3.22 3.06
CA ARG A 31 14.68 -3.71 2.10
C ARG A 31 14.13 -3.82 0.67
N ILE A 32 12.90 -4.29 0.52
CA ILE A 32 12.22 -4.35 -0.79
C ILE A 32 12.00 -2.93 -1.33
N ALA A 33 11.51 -2.01 -0.50
CA ALA A 33 11.27 -0.63 -0.91
C ALA A 33 12.55 0.05 -1.41
N GLU A 34 13.66 -0.11 -0.68
CA GLU A 34 14.98 0.42 -1.06
C GLU A 34 15.49 -0.20 -2.36
N SER A 35 15.43 -1.52 -2.48
CA SER A 35 15.91 -2.26 -3.66
C SER A 35 15.18 -1.83 -4.93
N HIS A 36 13.88 -1.56 -4.83
CA HIS A 36 13.03 -1.14 -5.95
C HIS A 36 12.93 0.39 -6.10
N LYS A 37 13.58 1.19 -5.22
CA LYS A 37 13.52 2.66 -5.18
C LYS A 37 12.10 3.22 -5.09
N VAL A 38 11.26 2.53 -4.33
CA VAL A 38 9.86 2.89 -4.09
C VAL A 38 9.64 3.17 -2.61
N SER A 39 8.47 3.72 -2.26
CA SER A 39 8.11 3.90 -0.85
C SER A 39 7.54 2.62 -0.24
N LEU A 40 7.70 2.46 1.08
CA LEU A 40 7.09 1.36 1.82
C LEU A 40 5.58 1.23 1.56
N ALA A 41 4.87 2.37 1.52
CA ALA A 41 3.43 2.40 1.24
C ALA A 41 3.09 1.85 -0.16
N TRP A 42 3.96 2.04 -1.15
CA TRP A 42 3.79 1.45 -2.48
C TRP A 42 3.89 -0.07 -2.42
N VAL A 43 4.89 -0.60 -1.69
CA VAL A 43 5.09 -2.05 -1.51
C VAL A 43 3.86 -2.67 -0.84
N VAL A 44 3.39 -2.07 0.27
CA VAL A 44 2.20 -2.53 0.99
C VAL A 44 0.96 -2.52 0.10
N ARG A 45 0.79 -1.47 -0.72
CA ARG A 45 -0.32 -1.39 -1.66
C ARG A 45 -0.26 -2.50 -2.70
N GLN A 46 0.89 -2.75 -3.32
CA GLN A 46 1.04 -3.82 -4.32
C GLN A 46 0.79 -5.21 -3.72
N ALA A 47 1.33 -5.47 -2.53
CA ALA A 47 1.10 -6.73 -1.82
C ALA A 47 -0.38 -6.94 -1.50
N ALA A 48 -1.08 -5.88 -1.06
CA ALA A 48 -2.51 -5.93 -0.78
C ALA A 48 -3.35 -6.14 -2.06
N GLU A 49 -3.04 -5.43 -3.15
CA GLU A 49 -3.72 -5.60 -4.44
C GLU A 49 -3.57 -7.04 -4.96
N ARG A 50 -2.36 -7.60 -4.85
CA ARG A 50 -2.08 -8.99 -5.23
C ARG A 50 -2.86 -10.00 -4.36
N TYR A 51 -2.83 -9.82 -3.04
CA TYR A 51 -3.59 -10.69 -2.12
C TYR A 51 -5.09 -10.67 -2.41
N VAL A 52 -5.66 -9.50 -2.66
CA VAL A 52 -7.08 -9.37 -3.02
C VAL A 52 -7.39 -10.05 -4.35
N GLN A 53 -6.51 -9.95 -5.35
CA GLN A 53 -6.67 -10.68 -6.61
C GLN A 53 -6.62 -12.19 -6.39
N ASP A 54 -5.63 -12.67 -5.64
CA ASP A 54 -5.46 -14.11 -5.36
C ASP A 54 -6.67 -14.68 -4.62
N VAL A 55 -7.21 -13.94 -3.63
CA VAL A 55 -8.44 -14.33 -2.92
C VAL A 55 -9.65 -14.33 -3.87
N LYS A 56 -9.80 -13.33 -4.75
CA LYS A 56 -10.91 -13.26 -5.71
C LYS A 56 -10.85 -14.39 -6.73
N THR A 57 -9.68 -14.63 -7.31
CA THR A 57 -9.45 -15.71 -8.29
C THR A 57 -9.54 -17.10 -7.63
N GLY A 58 -9.20 -17.22 -6.35
CA GLY A 58 -9.38 -18.44 -5.56
C GLY A 58 -10.85 -18.77 -5.23
N HIS A 59 -11.75 -17.78 -5.24
CA HIS A 59 -13.18 -17.97 -4.94
C HIS A 59 -14.04 -18.35 -6.17
N GLU A 60 -13.44 -18.40 -7.36
CA GLU A 60 -14.06 -18.95 -8.59
C GLU A 60 -13.68 -20.43 -8.85
N LYS A 61 -12.81 -21.01 -8.01
CA LYS A 61 -12.44 -22.45 -8.06
C LYS A 61 -13.00 -23.25 -6.88
N GLY A 62 -14.24 -22.98 -6.51
CA GLY A 62 -15.00 -23.77 -5.53
C GLY A 62 -16.45 -23.88 -5.97
N LEU A 63 -16.78 -25.02 -6.57
CA LEU A 63 -18.13 -25.54 -6.80
C LEU A 63 -18.86 -25.70 -5.47
#